data_AF-A0A1M4M4E2-F1
#
_entry.id   AF-A0A1M4M4E2-F1
#
_cell.length_a   1.000
_cell.length_b   1.000
_cell.length_c   1.000
_cell.angle_alpha   90.00
_cell.angle_beta   90.00
_cell.angle_gamma   90.00
#
_symmetry.space_group_name_H-M   'P 1'
#
loop_
_entity.id
_entity.type
_entity.pdbx_description
1 polymer ?
#
loop_
_entity_poly.entity_id
_entity_poly.type
_entity_poly.pdbx_seq_one_letter_code
_entity_poly.pdbx_strand_id
1 'polypeptide(L)' 'MILKLGMLLIILGTVIIFGSDILFKRGKITTLQSLLKIKLIGLGLTIAATLLMIFGK' A
#
# COMPACT_ATOMS: atom_id res chain seq x y z
N MET A 1 4.84 18.08 10.47
CA MET A 1 3.63 17.24 10.62
C MET A 1 3.43 16.31 9.42
N ILE A 2 3.61 16.80 8.19
CA ILE A 2 3.56 16.02 6.94
C ILE A 2 4.50 14.80 6.95
N LEU A 3 5.73 14.92 7.45
CA LEU A 3 6.66 13.78 7.51
C LEU A 3 6.12 12.58 8.30
N LYS A 4 5.45 12.82 9.44
CA LYS A 4 4.83 11.75 10.24
C LYS A 4 3.66 11.11 9.50
N LEU A 5 2.88 11.92 8.77
CA LEU A 5 1.74 11.47 7.98
C LEU A 5 2.19 10.62 6.78
N GLY A 6 3.21 11.07 6.05
CA GLY A 6 3.80 10.33 4.93
C GLY A 6 4.40 9.01 5.37
N MET A 7 5.10 8.99 6.51
CA MET A 7 5.64 7.77 7.09
C MET A 7 4.53 6.78 7.49
N LEU A 8 3.42 7.26 8.05
CA LEU A 8 2.26 6.44 8.37
C LEU A 8 1.61 5.84 7.11
N LEU A 9 1.47 6.63 6.05
CA LEU A 9 0.93 6.20 4.76
C LEU A 9 1.83 5.16 4.08
N ILE A 10 3.16 5.29 4.18
CA ILE A 10 4.09 4.28 3.69
C ILE A 10 3.88 2.95 4.44
N ILE A 11 3.81 2.99 5.77
CA ILE A 11 3.57 1.78 6.58
C ILE A 11 2.25 1.11 6.18
N LEU A 12 1.17 1.90 6.04
CA LEU A 12 -0.13 1.37 5.60
C LEU A 12 -0.08 0.79 4.19
N GLY A 13 0.59 1.46 3.25
CA GLY A 13 0.80 0.97 1.89
C GLY A 13 1.55 -0.36 1.88
N THR A 14 2.62 -0.46 2.66
CA THR A 14 3.39 -1.71 2.86
C THR A 14 2.52 -2.82 3.43
N VAL A 15 1.72 -2.54 4.47
CA VAL A 15 0.80 -3.53 5.06
C VAL A 15 -0.25 -3.98 4.05
N ILE A 16 -0.77 -3.10 3.20
CA ILE A 16 -1.73 -3.48 2.16
C ILE A 16 -1.07 -4.38 1.11
N ILE A 17 0.12 -4.03 0.63
CA ILE A 17 0.85 -4.80 -0.39
C ILE A 17 1.15 -6.22 0.14
N PHE A 18 1.80 -6.34 1.30
CA PHE A 18 2.21 -7.64 1.84
C PHE A 18 1.07 -8.39 2.55
N GLY A 19 0.13 -7.67 3.16
CA GLY A 19 -1.06 -8.24 3.77
C GLY A 19 -1.97 -8.90 2.73
N SER A 20 -2.06 -8.33 1.52
CA SER A 20 -2.79 -8.96 0.41
C SER A 20 -2.19 -10.32 0.01
N ASP A 21 -0.87 -10.50 0.10
CA ASP A 21 -0.24 -11.80 -0.16
C ASP A 21 -0.62 -12.86 0.89
N ILE A 22 -0.71 -12.46 2.16
CA ILE A 22 -1.16 -13.36 3.24
C ILE A 22 -2.62 -13.75 3.00
N LEU A 23 -3.48 -12.80 2.61
CA LEU A 23 -4.88 -13.06 2.31
C LEU A 23 -5.06 -13.98 1.08
N PHE A 24 -4.22 -13.82 0.07
CA PHE A 24 -4.18 -14.71 -1.10
C PHE A 24 -3.74 -16.12 -0.72
N LYS A 25 -2.67 -16.26 0.08
CA LYS A 25 -2.21 -17.56 0.60
C LYS A 25 -3.25 -18.24 1.49
N ARG A 26 -4.09 -17.48 2.20
CA ARG A 26 -5.20 -17.98 3.02
C ARG A 26 -6.46 -18.29 2.22
N GLY A 27 -6.45 -18.15 0.89
CA GLY A 27 -7.61 -18.37 0.03
C GLY A 27 -8.72 -17.33 0.17
N LYS A 28 -8.50 -16.22 0.91
CA LYS A 28 -9.47 -15.12 1.03
C LYS A 28 -9.52 -14.27 -0.23
N ILE A 29 -8.40 -14.16 -0.94
CA ILE A 29 -8.34 -13.62 -2.30
C ILE A 29 -8.13 -14.83 -3.21
N THR A 30 -9.10 -15.10 -4.08
CA THR A 30 -9.12 -16.32 -4.89
C THR A 30 -8.54 -16.13 -6.29
N THR A 31 -8.47 -14.88 -6.77
CA THR A 31 -8.04 -14.57 -8.13
C THR A 31 -6.78 -13.71 -8.14
N LEU A 32 -5.90 -14.01 -9.07
CA LEU A 32 -4.65 -13.26 -9.27
C LEU A 32 -4.93 -11.81 -9.69
N GLN A 33 -5.99 -11.58 -10.47
CA GLN A 33 -6.43 -10.23 -10.84
C GLN A 33 -6.85 -9.40 -9.61
N SER A 34 -7.54 -9.99 -8.64
CA SER A 34 -7.94 -9.29 -7.41
C SER A 34 -6.72 -8.94 -6.55
N LEU A 35 -5.76 -9.88 -6.43
CA LEU A 35 -4.49 -9.64 -5.76
C LEU A 35 -3.72 -8.47 -6.40
N LEU A 36 -3.60 -8.46 -7.73
CA LEU A 36 -2.92 -7.39 -8.46
C LEU A 36 -3.60 -6.04 -8.29
N LYS A 37 -4.94 -5.98 -8.30
CA LYS A 37 -5.69 -4.74 -8.04
C LYS A 37 -5.39 -4.20 -6.65
N ILE A 38 -5.39 -5.04 -5.62
CA ILE A 38 -5.08 -4.63 -4.24
C ILE A 38 -3.64 -4.15 -4.12
N LYS A 39 -2.68 -4.85 -4.77
CA LYS A 39 -1.28 -4.40 -4.81
C LYS A 39 -1.09 -3.07 -5.51
N LEU A 40 -1.80 -2.84 -6.62
CA LEU A 40 -1.79 -1.56 -7.33
C LEU A 40 -2.31 -0.42 -6.44
N ILE A 41 -3.38 -0.65 -5.68
CA ILE A 41 -3.89 0.33 -4.70
C ILE A 41 -2.84 0.61 -3.63
N GLY A 42 -2.22 -0.44 -3.06
CA GLY A 42 -1.16 -0.30 -2.07
C GLY A 42 0.03 0.50 -2.61
N LEU A 43 0.51 0.18 -3.82
CA LEU A 43 1.59 0.90 -4.50
C LEU A 43 1.23 2.36 -4.79
N GLY A 44 0.00 2.62 -5.25
CA GLY A 44 -0.50 3.97 -5.46
C GLY A 44 -0.47 4.78 -4.16
N LEU A 45 -0.83 4.16 -3.03
CA LEU A 45 -0.76 4.78 -1.71
C LEU A 45 0.68 5.12 -1.32
N THR A 46 1.64 4.20 -1.55
CA THR A 46 3.06 4.43 -1.24
C THR A 46 3.67 5.52 -2.11
N ILE A 47 3.33 5.55 -3.41
CA ILE A 47 3.76 6.60 -4.34
C ILE A 47 3.19 7.93 -3.90
N ALA A 48 1.89 8.01 -3.61
CA ALA A 48 1.26 9.23 -3.12
C ALA A 48 1.91 9.72 -1.82
N ALA A 49 2.19 8.83 -0.87
CA ALA A 49 2.89 9.15 0.37
C ALA A 49 4.29 9.70 0.12
N THR A 50 5.03 9.09 -0.81
CA THR A 50 6.38 9.51 -1.18
C THR A 50 6.36 10.89 -1.83
N LEU A 51 5.42 11.14 -2.75
CA LEU A 51 5.20 12.47 -3.34
C LEU A 51 4.85 13.50 -2.27
N LEU A 52 3.98 13.15 -1.32
CA LEU A 52 3.61 14.02 -0.20
C LEU A 52 4.81 14.36 0.68
N MET A 53 5.74 13.43 0.90
CA MET A 53 6.97 13.68 1.65
C MET A 53 8.01 14.51 0.89
N ILE A 54 8.12 14.32 -0.42
CA ILE A 54 9.08 15.04 -1.26
C ILE A 54 8.62 16.48 -1.52
N PHE A 55 7.35 16.66 -1.90
CA PHE A 55 6.79 17.96 -2.25
C PHE A 55 6.19 18.70 -1.07
N GLY A 56 5.76 18.00 -0.02
CA GLY A 56 5.15 18.59 1.18
C GLY A 56 6.16 18.99 2.25
N LYS A 57 7.28 19.60 1.85
CA LYS A 57 8.24 20.24 2.78
C LYS A 57 7.52 21.06 3.85
#